data_AF-A0A9D7ZM03-F1
#
_entry.id   AF-A0A9D7ZM03-F1
#
_cell.length_a   1.000
_cell.length_b   1.000
_cell.length_c   1.000
_cell.angle_alpha   90.00
_cell.angle_beta   90.00
_cell.angle_gamma   90.00
#
_symmetry.space_group_name_H-M   'P 1'
#
loop_
_entity.id
_entity.type
_entity.pdbx_description
1 polymer ?
#
loop_
_entity_poly.entity_id
_entity_poly.type
_entity_poly.pdbx_seq_one_letter_code
_entity_poly.pdbx_strand_id
1 'polypeptide(L)' 'MLGVSKNINKPERWARAIVSLFLIPSAFVYGYTLIPLIQSFVGFVFIYNAVSGICWTSRLFGVKSCER' A
#
# COMPACT_ATOMS: atom_id res chain seq x y z
N MET A 1 23.71 -2.79 6.68
CA MET A 1 23.36 -1.41 7.12
C MET A 1 22.09 -1.03 6.39
N LEU A 2 20.94 -0.67 6.95
CA LEU A 2 20.46 -0.35 8.29
C LEU A 2 19.25 -1.27 8.60
N GLY A 3 18.99 -1.50 9.88
CA GLY A 3 18.02 -2.49 10.35
C GLY A 3 16.59 -2.30 9.84
N VAL A 4 15.93 -3.41 9.53
CA VAL A 4 14.49 -3.54 9.74
C VAL A 4 14.31 -4.71 10.69
N SER A 5 14.61 -4.41 11.96
CA SER A 5 14.24 -5.25 13.08
C SER A 5 12.71 -5.43 13.06
N LYS A 6 12.27 -6.69 13.08
CA LYS A 6 10.98 -7.18 13.60
C LYS A 6 10.01 -6.09 14.06
N ASN A 7 9.26 -5.48 13.14
CA ASN A 7 7.96 -4.91 13.44
C ASN A 7 7.24 -4.54 12.14
N ILE A 8 6.43 -5.44 11.57
CA ILE A 8 5.35 -4.97 10.69
C ILE A 8 4.32 -4.35 11.64
N ASN A 9 4.59 -3.12 12.05
CA ASN A 9 3.75 -2.44 13.01
C ASN A 9 2.36 -2.33 12.36
N LYS A 10 1.36 -3.01 12.95
CA LYS A 10 -0.05 -2.91 12.56
C LYS A 10 -0.45 -1.48 12.13
N PRO A 11 -0.06 -0.40 12.85
CA PRO A 11 -0.46 0.96 12.49
C PRO A 11 -0.01 1.42 11.10
N GLU A 12 1.20 1.08 10.63
CA GLU A 12 1.66 1.52 9.29
C GLU A 12 0.92 0.82 8.15
N ARG A 13 0.51 -0.44 8.37
CA ARG A 13 -0.33 -1.19 7.45
C ARG A 13 -1.74 -0.58 7.39
N TRP A 14 -2.29 -0.24 8.55
CA TRP A 14 -3.59 0.42 8.65
C TRP A 14 -3.58 1.83 8.08
N ALA A 15 -2.50 2.61 8.27
CA ALA A 15 -2.37 3.93 7.68
C ALA A 15 -2.46 3.88 6.14
N ARG A 16 -1.75 2.94 5.49
CA ARG A 16 -1.84 2.75 4.03
C ARG A 16 -3.23 2.28 3.58
N ALA A 17 -3.91 1.45 4.38
CA ALA A 17 -5.28 1.01 4.10
C ALA A 17 -6.30 2.15 4.21
N ILE A 18 -6.18 2.99 5.25
CA ILE A 18 -7.06 4.14 5.47
C ILE A 18 -6.86 5.17 4.35
N VAL A 19 -5.62 5.51 4.02
CA VAL A 19 -5.30 6.48 2.95
C VAL A 19 -5.82 5.98 1.61
N SER A 20 -5.63 4.71 1.26
CA SER A 20 -6.17 4.16 0.00
C SER A 20 -7.70 4.20 -0.08
N LEU A 21 -8.40 4.05 1.05
CA LEU A 21 -9.86 4.12 1.11
C LEU A 21 -10.41 5.50 0.72
N PHE A 22 -9.65 6.58 0.94
CA PHE A 22 -9.99 7.93 0.49
C PHE A 22 -9.49 8.24 -0.93
N LEU A 23 -8.38 7.62 -1.36
CA LEU A 23 -7.81 7.88 -2.69
C LEU A 23 -8.57 7.15 -3.81
N ILE A 24 -9.02 5.91 -3.61
CA ILE A 24 -9.75 5.13 -4.62
C ILE A 24 -11.04 5.82 -5.11
N PRO A 25 -11.91 6.36 -4.24
CA PRO A 25 -13.13 7.04 -4.69
C PRO A 25 -12.87 8.41 -5.34
N SER A 26 -11.64 8.93 -5.33
CA SER A 26 -11.33 10.27 -5.87
C SER A 26 -11.70 10.42 -7.35
N ALA A 27 -11.49 9.39 -8.18
CA ALA A 27 -11.91 9.39 -9.58
C ALA A 27 -13.43 9.46 -9.77
N PHE A 28 -14.20 8.93 -8.82
CA PHE A 28 -15.66 8.95 -8.87
C PHE A 28 -16.24 10.27 -8.36
N VAL A 29 -15.63 10.87 -7.33
CA VAL A 29 -16.09 12.13 -6.71
C VAL A 29 -15.68 13.37 -7.50
N TYR A 30 -14.44 13.42 -7.99
CA TYR A 30 -13.87 14.59 -8.68
C TYR A 30 -13.90 14.47 -10.22
N GLY A 31 -14.47 13.39 -10.74
CA GLY A 31 -14.61 13.12 -12.17
C GLY A 31 -13.36 12.53 -12.83
N TYR A 32 -13.47 12.21 -14.12
CA TYR A 32 -12.43 11.50 -14.90
C TYR A 32 -11.40 12.45 -15.53
N THR A 33 -10.82 13.36 -14.74
CA THR A 33 -9.70 14.20 -15.18
C THR A 33 -8.36 13.54 -14.81
N LEU A 34 -7.25 13.97 -15.42
CA LEU A 34 -5.93 13.33 -15.24
C LEU A 34 -5.50 13.19 -13.77
N ILE A 35 -5.71 14.23 -12.97
CA ILE A 35 -5.32 14.27 -11.55
C ILE A 35 -6.04 13.22 -10.70
N PRO A 36 -7.38 13.19 -10.62
CA PRO A 36 -8.11 12.20 -9.82
C PRO A 36 -7.96 10.77 -10.36
N LEU A 37 -7.69 10.59 -11.65
CA LEU A 37 -7.41 9.27 -12.24
C LEU A 37 -6.07 8.71 -11.74
N ILE A 38 -5.02 9.54 -11.71
CA ILE A 38 -3.73 9.18 -11.11
C ILE A 38 -3.88 8.94 -9.60
N GLN A 39 -4.64 9.78 -8.90
CA GLN A 39 -4.86 9.65 -7.47
C GLN A 39 -5.57 8.33 -7.11
N SER A 40 -6.58 7.93 -7.88
CA SER A 40 -7.23 6.63 -7.75
C SER A 40 -6.28 5.47 -8.02
N PHE A 41 -5.41 5.59 -9.04
CA PHE A 41 -4.37 4.58 -9.33
C PHE A 41 -3.38 4.43 -8.16
N VAL A 42 -2.91 5.55 -7.59
CA VAL A 42 -2.04 5.53 -6.40
C VAL A 42 -2.75 4.88 -5.21
N GLY A 43 -4.05 5.15 -5.02
CA GLY A 43 -4.89 4.48 -4.02
C GLY A 43 -4.91 2.95 -4.19
N PHE A 44 -5.01 2.48 -5.43
CA PHE A 44 -4.99 1.05 -5.75
C PHE A 44 -3.62 0.40 -5.44
N VAL A 45 -2.52 1.10 -5.71
CA VAL A 45 -1.17 0.63 -5.34
C VAL A 45 -1.01 0.56 -3.82
N PHE A 46 -1.57 1.53 -3.09
CA PHE A 46 -1.52 1.55 -1.63
C PHE A 46 -2.35 0.44 -0.99
N ILE A 47 -3.53 0.12 -1.52
CA ILE A 47 -4.35 -0.98 -0.99
C ILE A 47 -3.70 -2.34 -1.27
N TYR A 48 -3.09 -2.51 -2.44
CA TYR A 48 -2.29 -3.70 -2.74
C TYR A 48 -1.13 -3.86 -1.75
N ASN A 49 -0.40 -2.78 -1.47
CA ASN A 49 0.66 -2.79 -0.46
C ASN A 49 0.14 -3.08 0.96
N ALA A 50 -1.07 -2.62 1.30
CA ALA A 50 -1.70 -2.91 2.58
C ALA A 50 -2.20 -4.36 2.68
N VAL A 51 -2.73 -4.96 1.61
CA VAL A 51 -3.30 -6.32 1.62
C VAL A 51 -2.23 -7.39 1.48
N SER A 52 -1.45 -7.34 0.40
CA SER A 52 -0.37 -8.30 0.10
C SER A 52 0.74 -8.24 1.14
N GLY A 53 0.90 -7.05 1.73
CA GLY A 53 1.97 -6.75 2.67
C GLY A 53 3.34 -6.76 1.99
N ILE A 54 4.29 -6.15 2.68
CA ILE A 54 5.73 -6.24 2.42
C ILE A 54 6.15 -7.71 2.21
N CYS A 55 5.45 -8.65 2.84
CA CYS A 55 5.52 -10.10 2.69
C CYS A 55 5.68 -10.64 1.25
N TRP A 56 4.77 -10.29 0.35
CA TRP A 56 4.77 -10.80 -1.03
C TRP A 56 5.84 -10.13 -1.88
N THR A 57 6.03 -8.82 -1.70
CA THR A 57 7.11 -8.07 -2.37
C THR A 57 8.49 -8.55 -1.91
N SER A 58 8.71 -8.70 -0.60
CA SER A 58 9.95 -9.24 -0.05
C SER A 58 10.24 -10.65 -0.58
N ARG A 59 9.21 -11.50 -0.70
CA ARG A 59 9.34 -12.85 -1.28
C ARG A 59 9.72 -12.82 -2.76
N LEU A 60 9.17 -11.89 -3.55
CA LEU A 60 9.58 -11.67 -4.95
C LEU A 60 11.03 -11.18 -5.06
N PHE A 61 11.48 -10.34 -4.12
CA PHE A 61 12.87 -9.86 -4.04
C PHE A 61 13.82 -10.83 -3.31
N GLY A 62 13.39 -12.07 -3.02
CA GLY A 62 14.21 -13.11 -2.38
C GLY A 62 14.51 -12.87 -0.90
N VAL A 63 13.93 -11.84 -0.28
CA VAL A 63 14.09 -11.52 1.14
C VAL A 63 13.02 -12.27 1.93
N LYS A 64 13.45 -13.23 2.76
CA LYS A 64 12.57 -13.97 3.69
C LYS A 64 12.18 -13.11 4.90
N SER A 65 11.51 -11.98 4.70
CA SER A 65 11.01 -11.14 5.81
C SER A 65 9.69 -11.64 6.39
N CYS A 66 9.02 -12.56 5.69
CA CYS A 66 7.82 -13.24 6.15
C CYS A 66 8.11 -14.73 6.32
N GLU A 67 8.98 -15.04 7.26
CA GLU A 67 8.98 -16.37 7.86
C GLU A 67 7.84 -16.34 8.89
N ARG A 68 6.79 -17.11 8.61
CA ARG A 68 5.77 -17.39 9.60
C ARG A 68 6.28 -18.46 10.55
#